data_AF-A0A534MW16-F1
#
_entry.id   AF-A0A534MW16-F1
#
_cell.length_a   1.000
_cell.length_b   1.000
_cell.length_c   1.000
_cell.angle_alpha   90.00
_cell.angle_beta   90.00
_cell.angle_gamma   90.00
#
_symmetry.space_group_name_H-M   'P 1'
#
loop_
_entity.id
_entity.type
_entity.pdbx_description
1 polymer ?
#
loop_
_entity_poly.entity_id
_entity_poly.type
_entity_poly.pdbx_seq_one_letter_code
_entity_poly.pdbx_strand_id
1 'polypeptide(L)'
;MILLLGVAPWFSDFAFAGRPTVAPRVLIVIFNPVIEAQGKQRLVDLMGWNDPNSLSQEYAQVIQESSGGYVEYQVDGTIEIDGYPAKNNGHVFTDEEYLECLTPSRGYNCVLLIDYPDFLEGYGICSFANERKVTELWLWGGPWFGFWEAVQAGPHPISTNGPPILGTSCKRTLDIMGFNYERGLAEMLEDFAHRVDGNMQYVYGTRLPDETTPWNRFALLDRDVPGRGGCGNAHLAVNAAPGADYDRENPRTVPSSCPDFLNYPDLTGTFVDLNCSAWGCTTIGYLEWWLHHLPRSTGRTDGKLNNWWAYVIHLH
;
A
#
# COMPACT_ATOMS: atom_id res chain seq x y z
N MET A 1 -26.26 -25.95 -4.38
CA MET A 1 -25.26 -26.76 -3.65
C MET A 1 -23.91 -26.18 -3.99
N ILE A 2 -23.48 -25.17 -3.22
CA ILE A 2 -22.30 -24.36 -3.50
C ILE A 2 -21.19 -24.90 -2.62
N LEU A 3 -20.12 -25.42 -3.24
CA LEU A 3 -18.89 -25.81 -2.55
C LEU A 3 -18.17 -24.53 -2.11
N LEU A 4 -18.08 -24.33 -0.80
CA LEU A 4 -17.10 -23.43 -0.18
C LEU A 4 -15.72 -24.11 -0.29
N LEU A 5 -14.83 -23.54 -1.10
CA LEU A 5 -13.41 -23.91 -1.12
C LEU A 5 -12.75 -23.35 0.14
N GLY A 6 -12.07 -24.25 0.85
CA GLY A 6 -11.57 -24.04 2.21
C GLY A 6 -10.40 -23.06 2.29
N VAL A 7 -10.50 -22.18 3.27
CA VAL A 7 -9.39 -21.37 3.80
C VAL A 7 -8.40 -22.33 4.47
N ALA A 8 -7.13 -22.26 4.08
CA ALA A 8 -6.07 -23.10 4.64
C ALA A 8 -5.86 -22.78 6.14
N PRO A 9 -5.85 -23.77 7.04
CA PRO A 9 -5.77 -23.53 8.47
C PRO A 9 -4.32 -23.59 8.96
N TRP A 10 -3.63 -22.44 9.00
CA TRP A 10 -2.33 -22.32 9.69
C TRP A 10 -2.17 -20.98 10.41
N PHE A 11 -3.14 -20.62 11.25
CA PHE A 11 -2.93 -19.61 12.29
C PHE A 11 -3.61 -20.11 13.57
N SER A 12 -2.87 -20.88 14.37
CA SER A 12 -3.31 -21.28 15.71
C SER A 12 -2.61 -20.40 16.74
N ASP A 13 -3.41 -19.58 17.41
CA ASP A 13 -3.29 -19.11 18.79
C ASP A 13 -1.89 -18.82 19.34
N PHE A 14 -1.47 -17.56 19.19
CA PHE A 14 -0.69 -16.89 20.23
C PHE A 14 -1.58 -15.85 20.93
N ALA A 15 -1.75 -16.02 22.24
CA ALA A 15 -2.47 -15.08 23.08
C ALA A 15 -1.85 -13.67 22.99
N PHE A 16 -2.66 -12.71 22.52
CA PHE A 16 -2.32 -11.30 22.34
C PHE A 16 -2.34 -10.51 23.66
N ALA A 17 -1.36 -10.73 24.53
CA ALA A 17 -1.16 -9.89 25.70
C ALA A 17 0.12 -9.06 25.56
N GLY A 18 -0.02 -7.76 25.35
CA GLY A 18 1.02 -6.77 25.64
C GLY A 18 1.91 -6.26 24.50
N ARG A 19 1.57 -6.47 23.21
CA ARG A 19 2.27 -5.77 22.12
C ARG A 19 1.84 -4.30 22.07
N PRO A 20 2.76 -3.34 21.87
CA PRO A 20 2.37 -1.95 21.65
C PRO A 20 1.60 -1.87 20.32
N THR A 21 0.30 -1.56 20.39
CA THR A 21 -0.52 -1.28 19.21
C THR A 21 -0.47 0.21 18.90
N VAL A 22 -0.47 0.53 17.62
CA VAL A 22 -0.57 1.88 17.10
C VAL A 22 -1.89 2.04 16.39
N ALA A 23 -2.50 3.21 16.53
CA ALA A 23 -3.81 3.49 15.97
C ALA A 23 -3.77 4.73 15.07
N PRO A 24 -3.29 4.60 13.83
CA PRO A 24 -3.26 5.71 12.89
C PRO A 24 -4.68 6.18 12.61
N ARG A 25 -4.89 7.49 12.71
CA ARG A 25 -6.17 8.11 12.43
C ARG A 25 -6.23 8.42 10.95
N VAL A 26 -7.31 7.99 10.29
CA VAL A 26 -7.48 8.02 8.84
C VAL A 26 -8.61 8.99 8.48
N LEU A 27 -8.36 9.86 7.51
CA LEU A 27 -9.41 10.54 6.77
C LEU A 27 -9.61 9.80 5.44
N ILE A 28 -10.85 9.47 5.09
CA ILE A 28 -11.19 8.91 3.78
C ILE A 28 -11.85 10.01 2.95
N VAL A 29 -11.35 10.24 1.74
CA VAL A 29 -11.97 11.15 0.76
C VAL A 29 -12.28 10.37 -0.50
N ILE A 30 -13.54 10.35 -0.90
CA ILE A 30 -14.05 9.59 -2.03
C ILE A 30 -14.55 10.57 -3.07
N PHE A 31 -13.86 10.68 -4.20
CA PHE A 31 -14.40 11.36 -5.37
C PHE A 31 -15.32 10.39 -6.12
N ASN A 32 -16.63 10.61 -6.04
CA ASN A 32 -17.65 9.76 -6.64
C ASN A 32 -18.69 10.63 -7.36
N PRO A 33 -18.37 11.18 -8.54
CA PRO A 33 -19.23 12.12 -9.25
C PRO A 33 -20.58 11.50 -9.61
N VAL A 34 -21.63 12.31 -9.60
CA VAL A 34 -22.95 11.98 -10.14
C VAL A 34 -22.93 12.23 -11.64
N ILE A 35 -23.14 11.17 -12.42
CA ILE A 35 -23.13 11.26 -13.88
C ILE A 35 -24.52 11.70 -14.36
N GLU A 36 -24.68 12.99 -14.61
CA GLU A 36 -25.99 13.61 -14.82
C GLU A 36 -26.68 13.10 -16.09
N ALA A 37 -25.91 12.90 -17.16
CA ALA A 37 -26.41 12.39 -18.43
C ALA A 37 -26.81 10.90 -18.39
N GLN A 38 -26.35 10.14 -17.37
CA GLN A 38 -26.57 8.70 -17.22
C GLN A 38 -27.51 8.40 -16.05
N GLY A 39 -28.65 9.10 -16.02
CA GLY A 39 -29.70 8.83 -15.03
C GLY A 39 -29.36 9.29 -13.62
N LYS A 40 -28.36 10.16 -13.45
CA LYS A 40 -27.93 10.73 -12.16
C LYS A 40 -27.44 9.68 -11.17
N GLN A 41 -26.78 8.67 -11.69
CA GLN A 41 -26.14 7.64 -10.87
C GLN A 41 -24.76 8.11 -10.45
N ARG A 42 -24.33 7.70 -9.25
CA ARG A 42 -22.93 7.82 -8.84
C ARG A 42 -22.06 6.99 -9.78
N LEU A 43 -20.85 7.46 -10.06
CA LEU A 43 -19.93 6.80 -10.97
C LEU A 43 -19.63 5.35 -10.57
N VAL A 44 -19.41 5.08 -9.28
CA VAL A 44 -19.21 3.71 -8.77
C VAL A 44 -20.38 2.80 -9.12
N ASP A 45 -21.62 3.25 -8.90
CA ASP A 45 -22.84 2.48 -9.18
C ASP A 45 -23.06 2.30 -10.68
N LEU A 46 -22.86 3.36 -11.45
CA LEU A 46 -23.02 3.35 -12.92
C LEU A 46 -22.12 2.30 -13.57
N MET A 47 -20.88 2.21 -13.08
CA MET A 47 -19.86 1.32 -13.64
C MET A 47 -19.89 -0.09 -13.05
N GLY A 48 -20.64 -0.32 -11.97
CA GLY A 48 -20.62 -1.59 -11.24
C GLY A 48 -19.26 -1.88 -10.60
N TRP A 49 -18.58 -0.82 -10.15
CA TRP A 49 -17.27 -0.90 -9.51
C TRP A 49 -17.38 -1.21 -8.02
N ASN A 50 -16.25 -1.48 -7.38
CA ASN A 50 -16.23 -1.92 -5.99
C ASN A 50 -16.62 -0.79 -5.03
N ASP A 51 -17.27 -1.13 -3.92
CA ASP A 51 -17.61 -0.15 -2.88
C ASP A 51 -16.34 0.28 -2.11
N PRO A 52 -15.94 1.57 -2.18
CA PRO A 52 -14.75 2.06 -1.49
C PRO A 52 -14.83 1.91 0.03
N ASN A 53 -16.02 1.91 0.63
CA ASN A 53 -16.15 1.73 2.08
C ASN A 53 -15.83 0.30 2.51
N SER A 54 -16.39 -0.68 1.80
CA SER A 54 -16.11 -2.10 2.04
C SER A 54 -14.63 -2.42 1.81
N LEU A 55 -14.04 -1.97 0.70
CA LEU A 55 -12.62 -2.18 0.43
C LEU A 55 -11.70 -1.50 1.47
N SER A 56 -12.07 -0.31 1.95
CA SER A 56 -11.32 0.37 3.04
C SER A 56 -11.32 -0.44 4.34
N GLN A 57 -12.42 -1.12 4.67
CA GLN A 57 -12.51 -1.98 5.85
C GLN A 57 -11.68 -3.25 5.68
N GLU A 58 -11.78 -3.91 4.52
CA GLU A 58 -10.99 -5.10 4.20
C GLU A 58 -9.49 -4.79 4.24
N TYR A 59 -9.07 -3.67 3.63
CA TYR A 59 -7.70 -3.19 3.68
C TYR A 59 -7.22 -2.97 5.12
N ALA A 60 -8.00 -2.26 5.94
CA ALA A 60 -7.65 -2.03 7.34
C ALA A 60 -7.46 -3.35 8.11
N GLN A 61 -8.35 -4.31 7.88
CA GLN A 61 -8.30 -5.63 8.50
C GLN A 61 -7.04 -6.40 8.08
N VAL A 62 -6.74 -6.47 6.78
CA VAL A 62 -5.56 -7.20 6.29
C VAL A 62 -4.26 -6.58 6.82
N ILE A 63 -4.17 -5.25 6.92
CA ILE A 63 -3.00 -4.60 7.53
C ILE A 63 -2.89 -4.92 9.03
N GLN A 64 -4.01 -4.96 9.76
CA GLN A 64 -4.03 -5.37 11.16
C GLN A 64 -3.55 -6.82 11.34
N GLU A 65 -4.03 -7.74 10.50
CA GLU A 65 -3.65 -9.16 10.53
C GLU A 65 -2.18 -9.37 10.14
N SER A 66 -1.76 -8.77 9.03
CA SER A 66 -0.38 -8.84 8.52
C SER A 66 0.63 -8.26 9.50
N SER A 67 0.27 -7.16 10.18
CA SER A 67 1.10 -6.56 11.22
C SER A 67 1.06 -7.32 12.56
N GLY A 68 0.25 -8.38 12.66
CA GLY A 68 0.07 -9.16 13.88
C GLY A 68 -0.40 -8.27 15.02
N GLY A 69 -1.46 -7.50 14.76
CA GLY A 69 -2.13 -6.59 15.69
C GLY A 69 -1.35 -5.33 16.05
N TYR A 70 -0.22 -5.05 15.39
CA TYR A 70 0.55 -3.83 15.65
C TYR A 70 -0.18 -2.59 15.14
N VAL A 71 -0.83 -2.66 13.97
CA VAL A 71 -1.56 -1.54 13.37
C VAL A 71 -3.06 -1.76 13.52
N GLU A 72 -3.76 -0.77 14.05
CA GLU A 72 -5.23 -0.76 14.15
C GLU A 72 -5.76 0.60 13.67
N TYR A 73 -6.13 0.69 12.39
CA TYR A 73 -6.61 1.94 11.82
C TYR A 73 -7.89 2.45 12.48
N GLN A 74 -7.95 3.77 12.71
CA GLN A 74 -9.13 4.46 13.21
C GLN A 74 -9.64 5.44 12.15
N VAL A 75 -10.78 5.12 11.53
CA VAL A 75 -11.42 6.04 10.57
C VAL A 75 -12.05 7.20 11.34
N ASP A 76 -11.48 8.38 11.14
CA ASP A 76 -11.85 9.63 11.80
C ASP A 76 -12.97 10.37 11.08
N GLY A 77 -13.11 10.10 9.79
CA GLY A 77 -14.17 10.64 8.94
C GLY A 77 -14.08 10.10 7.52
N THR A 78 -15.22 10.09 6.85
CA THR A 78 -15.35 9.82 5.42
C THR A 78 -16.06 10.98 4.77
N ILE A 79 -15.49 11.51 3.70
CA ILE A 79 -16.05 12.59 2.90
C ILE A 79 -16.26 12.06 1.49
N GLU A 80 -17.49 12.08 1.01
CA GLU A 80 -17.81 11.76 -0.38
C GLU A 80 -18.08 13.05 -1.15
N ILE A 81 -17.39 13.21 -2.28
CA ILE A 81 -17.38 14.40 -3.12
C ILE A 81 -18.07 14.07 -4.44
N ASP A 82 -19.09 14.85 -4.76
CA ASP A 82 -19.68 14.89 -6.10
C ASP A 82 -18.82 15.74 -7.03
N GLY A 83 -17.81 15.13 -7.64
CA GLY A 83 -16.94 15.83 -8.58
C GLY A 83 -15.63 15.11 -8.86
N TYR A 84 -14.78 15.77 -9.63
CA TYR A 84 -13.47 15.27 -10.03
C TYR A 84 -12.37 16.07 -9.34
N PRO A 85 -11.26 15.42 -8.96
CA PRO A 85 -10.09 16.15 -8.48
C PRO A 85 -9.49 16.97 -9.62
N ALA A 86 -9.02 18.18 -9.31
CA ALA A 86 -8.30 19.01 -10.28
C ALA A 86 -6.96 18.37 -10.65
N LYS A 87 -6.64 18.36 -11.94
CA LYS A 87 -5.33 17.97 -12.46
C LYS A 87 -4.28 19.01 -12.11
N ASN A 88 -3.01 18.61 -12.18
CA ASN A 88 -1.85 19.48 -11.94
C ASN A 88 -1.70 20.66 -12.94
N ASN A 89 -2.54 20.72 -13.98
CA ASN A 89 -2.68 21.88 -14.86
C ASN A 89 -3.94 22.72 -14.58
N GLY A 90 -4.64 22.45 -13.47
CA GLY A 90 -5.89 23.09 -13.07
C GLY A 90 -7.15 22.57 -13.77
N HIS A 91 -7.05 21.59 -14.69
CA HIS A 91 -8.23 21.06 -15.37
C HIS A 91 -9.07 20.18 -14.43
N VAL A 92 -10.39 20.39 -14.45
CA VAL A 92 -11.38 19.55 -13.78
C VAL A 92 -12.29 18.99 -14.87
N PHE A 93 -12.46 17.67 -14.90
CA PHE A 93 -13.28 17.01 -15.92
C PHE A 93 -14.76 17.40 -15.82
N THR A 94 -15.44 17.44 -16.96
CA THR A 94 -16.89 17.18 -17.01
C THR A 94 -17.16 15.67 -17.02
N ASP A 95 -18.43 15.29 -16.84
CA ASP A 95 -18.85 13.87 -16.95
C ASP A 95 -18.50 13.27 -18.31
N GLU A 96 -18.77 14.00 -19.39
CA GLU A 96 -18.48 13.55 -20.75
C GLU A 96 -16.97 13.35 -20.96
N GLU A 97 -16.16 14.33 -20.57
CA GLU A 97 -14.70 14.26 -20.71
C GLU A 97 -14.13 13.08 -19.91
N TYR A 98 -14.65 12.84 -18.70
CA TYR A 98 -14.20 11.72 -17.89
C TYR A 98 -14.58 10.36 -18.51
N LEU A 99 -15.82 10.21 -18.96
CA LEU A 99 -16.25 8.97 -19.61
C LEU A 99 -15.47 8.69 -20.90
N GLU A 100 -15.03 9.72 -21.62
CA GLU A 100 -14.12 9.58 -22.76
C GLU A 100 -12.75 9.02 -22.36
N CYS A 101 -12.23 9.37 -21.17
CA CYS A 101 -10.98 8.82 -20.65
C CYS A 101 -11.02 7.30 -20.43
N LEU A 102 -12.21 6.71 -20.23
CA LEU A 102 -12.39 5.26 -20.07
C LEU A 102 -12.33 4.51 -21.40
N THR A 103 -12.29 5.22 -22.53
CA THR A 103 -12.18 4.61 -23.86
C THR A 103 -10.70 4.49 -24.30
N PRO A 104 -10.38 3.64 -25.30
CA PRO A 104 -9.02 3.54 -25.83
C PRO A 104 -8.48 4.87 -26.40
N SER A 105 -9.36 5.75 -26.89
CA SER A 105 -9.02 7.06 -27.46
C SER A 105 -8.99 8.17 -26.40
N ARG A 106 -8.20 7.97 -25.34
CA ARG A 106 -8.08 8.93 -24.24
C ARG A 106 -7.28 10.19 -24.61
N GLY A 107 -7.73 11.33 -24.10
CA GLY A 107 -7.08 12.63 -24.30
C GLY A 107 -5.90 12.91 -23.37
N TYR A 108 -5.21 14.04 -23.59
CA TYR A 108 -4.05 14.46 -22.82
C TYR A 108 -4.33 14.60 -21.31
N ASN A 109 -5.48 15.19 -20.94
CA ASN A 109 -5.82 15.43 -19.52
C ASN A 109 -6.04 14.14 -18.72
N CYS A 110 -6.39 13.03 -19.37
CA CYS A 110 -6.65 11.73 -18.71
C CYS A 110 -5.41 11.22 -17.96
N VAL A 111 -4.21 11.42 -18.51
CA VAL A 111 -2.95 10.89 -17.95
C VAL A 111 -2.29 11.84 -16.94
N LEU A 112 -2.87 13.01 -16.70
CA LEU A 112 -2.34 13.96 -15.72
C LEU A 112 -2.64 13.51 -14.30
N LEU A 113 -1.74 13.86 -13.39
CA LEU A 113 -1.90 13.63 -11.96
C LEU A 113 -2.79 14.72 -11.34
N ILE A 114 -3.35 14.42 -10.16
CA ILE A 114 -3.99 15.43 -9.31
C ILE A 114 -2.99 16.51 -8.90
N ASP A 115 -3.49 17.74 -8.74
CA ASP A 115 -2.78 18.78 -8.00
C ASP A 115 -2.85 18.51 -6.49
N TYR A 116 -1.89 17.75 -5.96
CA TYR A 116 -1.87 17.41 -4.53
C TYR A 116 -1.78 18.65 -3.62
N PRO A 117 -0.89 19.64 -3.83
CA PRO A 117 -0.86 20.85 -3.01
C PRO A 117 -2.19 21.59 -2.98
N ASP A 118 -2.79 21.88 -4.14
CA ASP A 118 -4.08 22.59 -4.20
C ASP A 118 -5.21 21.76 -3.61
N PHE A 119 -5.21 20.44 -3.80
CA PHE A 119 -6.17 19.55 -3.16
C PHE A 119 -6.04 19.58 -1.62
N LEU A 120 -4.83 19.40 -1.09
CA LEU A 120 -4.59 19.33 0.36
C LEU A 120 -4.92 20.64 1.07
N GLU A 121 -4.63 21.78 0.45
CA GLU A 121 -4.94 23.10 1.00
C GLU A 121 -6.38 23.54 0.72
N GLY A 122 -6.84 23.43 -0.53
CA GLY A 122 -8.14 23.91 -0.99
C GLY A 122 -9.32 23.17 -0.35
N TYR A 123 -9.17 21.88 -0.07
CA TYR A 123 -10.17 21.09 0.67
C TYR A 123 -9.94 21.11 2.19
N GLY A 124 -8.94 21.85 2.68
CA GLY A 124 -8.65 21.95 4.11
C GLY A 124 -8.16 20.64 4.75
N ILE A 125 -7.61 19.71 3.97
CA ILE A 125 -7.17 18.40 4.43
C ILE A 125 -6.04 18.54 5.46
N CYS A 126 -5.05 19.38 5.18
CA CYS A 126 -3.97 19.62 6.14
C CYS A 126 -4.48 20.30 7.43
N SER A 127 -5.46 21.20 7.35
CA SER A 127 -6.09 21.79 8.55
C SER A 127 -6.79 20.72 9.39
N PHE A 128 -7.61 19.88 8.74
CA PHE A 128 -8.28 18.77 9.40
C PHE A 128 -7.27 17.82 10.05
N ALA A 129 -6.22 17.44 9.32
CA ALA A 129 -5.19 16.54 9.84
C ALA A 129 -4.44 17.12 11.03
N ASN A 130 -4.12 18.42 10.99
CA ASN A 130 -3.49 19.12 12.10
C ASN A 130 -4.35 19.15 13.36
N GLU A 131 -5.65 19.43 13.22
CA GLU A 131 -6.58 19.55 14.35
C GLU A 131 -6.96 18.19 14.95
N ARG A 132 -7.21 17.21 14.08
CA ARG A 132 -7.69 15.88 14.45
C ARG A 132 -6.57 14.87 14.71
N LYS A 133 -5.33 15.26 14.39
CA LYS A 133 -4.15 14.38 14.44
C LYS A 133 -4.30 13.16 13.52
N VAL A 134 -4.91 13.37 12.35
CA VAL A 134 -4.91 12.38 11.26
C VAL A 134 -3.48 12.26 10.75
N THR A 135 -3.05 11.02 10.53
CA THR A 135 -1.72 10.69 10.02
C THR A 135 -1.78 9.99 8.68
N GLU A 136 -2.98 9.59 8.23
CA GLU A 136 -3.16 8.92 6.95
C GLU A 136 -4.42 9.40 6.21
N LEU A 137 -4.32 9.53 4.90
CA LEU A 137 -5.38 9.92 3.99
C LEU A 137 -5.58 8.81 2.95
N TRP A 138 -6.80 8.27 2.86
CA TRP A 138 -7.17 7.35 1.79
C TRP A 138 -8.00 8.09 0.76
N LEU A 139 -7.43 8.26 -0.43
CA LEU A 139 -8.07 8.91 -1.56
C LEU A 139 -8.67 7.85 -2.48
N TRP A 140 -9.98 7.89 -2.65
CA TRP A 140 -10.70 7.03 -3.57
C TRP A 140 -11.15 7.79 -4.80
N GLY A 141 -11.01 7.14 -5.95
CA GLY A 141 -11.37 7.71 -7.24
C GLY A 141 -11.42 6.65 -8.32
N GLY A 142 -11.82 7.07 -9.53
CA GLY A 142 -11.83 6.18 -10.68
C GLY A 142 -10.47 6.12 -11.38
N PRO A 143 -10.34 5.25 -12.39
CA PRO A 143 -9.23 5.30 -13.34
C PRO A 143 -9.07 6.72 -13.87
N TRP A 144 -7.84 7.15 -14.13
CA TRP A 144 -7.55 8.51 -14.63
C TRP A 144 -7.86 9.65 -13.67
N PHE A 145 -8.13 9.42 -12.38
CA PHE A 145 -8.20 10.53 -11.41
C PHE A 145 -6.80 11.07 -11.09
N GLY A 146 -5.76 10.27 -11.33
CA GLY A 146 -4.36 10.73 -11.33
C GLY A 146 -3.72 10.69 -9.96
N PHE A 147 -4.02 9.66 -9.17
CA PHE A 147 -3.42 9.45 -7.86
C PHE A 147 -2.12 8.67 -7.98
N TRP A 148 -1.19 8.96 -7.07
CA TRP A 148 -0.10 8.06 -6.75
C TRP A 148 -0.58 6.96 -5.80
N GLU A 149 -0.01 5.77 -5.94
CA GLU A 149 -0.26 4.61 -5.08
C GLU A 149 0.08 4.96 -3.62
N ALA A 150 1.24 5.59 -3.39
CA ALA A 150 1.67 6.12 -2.10
C ALA A 150 2.51 7.40 -2.24
N VAL A 151 2.17 8.44 -1.47
CA VAL A 151 2.99 9.65 -1.31
C VAL A 151 2.91 10.16 0.13
N GLN A 152 3.81 11.07 0.49
CA GLN A 152 3.78 11.77 1.77
C GLN A 152 3.71 13.28 1.59
N ALA A 153 2.98 13.93 2.48
CA ALA A 153 3.01 15.38 2.69
C ALA A 153 3.49 15.70 4.12
N GLY A 154 3.85 16.95 4.37
CA GLY A 154 4.23 17.45 5.69
C GLY A 154 5.58 18.18 5.71
N PRO A 155 6.21 18.31 6.89
CA PRO A 155 7.47 19.05 7.03
C PRO A 155 8.68 18.34 6.40
N HIS A 156 8.73 17.00 6.48
CA HIS A 156 9.84 16.17 6.04
C HIS A 156 9.39 14.93 5.25
N PRO A 157 8.57 15.10 4.19
CA PRO A 157 8.03 13.97 3.46
C PRO A 157 9.14 13.27 2.67
N ILE A 158 9.02 11.95 2.55
CA ILE A 158 9.94 11.12 1.77
C ILE A 158 9.22 10.51 0.56
N SER A 159 10.01 9.94 -0.36
CA SER A 159 9.48 9.22 -1.52
C SER A 159 9.03 7.82 -1.09
N THR A 160 7.73 7.58 -1.09
CA THR A 160 7.13 6.28 -0.75
C THR A 160 6.66 5.46 -1.95
N ASN A 161 6.45 6.11 -3.10
CA ASN A 161 6.27 5.52 -4.43
C ASN A 161 6.37 6.67 -5.42
N GLY A 162 5.48 7.65 -5.24
CA GLY A 162 5.55 8.95 -5.87
C GLY A 162 6.52 9.91 -5.17
N PRO A 163 6.73 11.10 -5.77
CA PRO A 163 7.55 12.15 -5.19
C PRO A 163 6.92 12.73 -3.90
N PRO A 164 7.74 13.22 -2.95
CA PRO A 164 7.25 13.93 -1.78
C PRO A 164 6.39 15.16 -2.17
N ILE A 165 5.27 15.35 -1.50
CA ILE A 165 4.40 16.53 -1.70
C ILE A 165 4.87 17.66 -0.79
N LEU A 166 5.39 18.72 -1.40
CA LEU A 166 6.00 19.86 -0.71
C LEU A 166 5.06 21.07 -0.67
N GLY A 167 5.35 22.03 0.22
CA GLY A 167 4.67 23.32 0.25
C GLY A 167 3.27 23.31 0.89
N THR A 168 2.96 22.28 1.68
CA THR A 168 1.67 22.13 2.36
C THR A 168 1.70 22.70 3.78
N SER A 169 0.52 22.93 4.36
CA SER A 169 0.31 23.38 5.73
C SER A 169 0.24 22.23 6.75
N CYS A 170 0.44 20.99 6.30
CA CYS A 170 0.50 19.80 7.14
C CYS A 170 1.68 19.91 8.13
N LYS A 171 1.39 19.86 9.44
CA LYS A 171 2.39 20.04 10.52
C LYS A 171 3.07 18.74 10.94
N ARG A 172 2.63 17.61 10.38
CA ARG A 172 3.15 16.26 10.59
C ARG A 172 3.19 15.55 9.24
N THR A 173 3.97 14.47 9.17
CA THR A 173 3.88 13.54 8.04
C THR A 173 2.43 13.06 7.92
N LEU A 174 1.87 13.23 6.73
CA LEU A 174 0.59 12.68 6.31
C LEU A 174 0.90 11.68 5.20
N ASP A 175 0.74 10.39 5.48
CA ASP A 175 0.78 9.35 4.45
C ASP A 175 -0.51 9.43 3.62
N ILE A 176 -0.39 9.37 2.30
CA ILE A 176 -1.52 9.47 1.38
C ILE A 176 -1.50 8.25 0.47
N MET A 177 -2.57 7.47 0.53
CA MET A 177 -2.78 6.27 -0.30
C MET A 177 -3.83 6.58 -1.37
N GLY A 178 -3.50 6.30 -2.63
CA GLY A 178 -4.38 6.59 -3.77
C GLY A 178 -5.03 5.32 -4.33
N PHE A 179 -6.27 5.08 -3.95
CA PHE A 179 -7.02 3.88 -4.31
C PHE A 179 -7.98 4.10 -5.48
N ASN A 180 -8.22 3.02 -6.23
CA ASN A 180 -9.09 2.99 -7.40
C ASN A 180 -10.21 1.97 -7.21
N TYR A 181 -11.47 2.40 -7.25
CA TYR A 181 -12.62 1.50 -7.07
C TYR A 181 -12.90 0.57 -8.28
N GLU A 182 -12.26 0.77 -9.44
CA GLU A 182 -12.22 -0.23 -10.54
C GLU A 182 -11.39 -1.47 -10.14
N ARG A 183 -10.47 -1.30 -9.18
CA ARG A 183 -9.51 -2.31 -8.73
C ARG A 183 -9.96 -2.88 -7.39
N GLY A 184 -9.23 -3.88 -6.88
CA GLY A 184 -9.59 -4.59 -5.65
C GLY A 184 -8.54 -4.43 -4.55
N LEU A 185 -8.73 -5.23 -3.51
CA LEU A 185 -7.85 -5.28 -2.35
C LEU A 185 -6.39 -5.62 -2.72
N ALA A 186 -6.16 -6.46 -3.74
CA ALA A 186 -4.81 -6.83 -4.17
C ALA A 186 -3.99 -5.60 -4.59
N GLU A 187 -4.58 -4.68 -5.35
CA GLU A 187 -3.92 -3.43 -5.73
C GLU A 187 -3.71 -2.50 -4.52
N MET A 188 -4.67 -2.41 -3.59
CA MET A 188 -4.47 -1.61 -2.37
C MET A 188 -3.31 -2.11 -1.51
N LEU A 189 -3.13 -3.43 -1.41
CA LEU A 189 -2.00 -4.02 -0.68
C LEU A 189 -0.67 -3.81 -1.41
N GLU A 190 -0.70 -3.74 -2.73
CA GLU A 190 0.46 -3.39 -3.54
C GLU A 190 0.87 -1.92 -3.34
N ASP A 191 -0.10 -1.00 -3.31
CA ASP A 191 0.14 0.41 -2.96
C ASP A 191 0.83 0.53 -1.58
N PHE A 192 0.35 -0.24 -0.61
CA PHE A 192 0.97 -0.30 0.71
C PHE A 192 2.36 -0.95 0.68
N ALA A 193 2.56 -1.99 -0.13
CA ALA A 193 3.87 -2.59 -0.31
C ALA A 193 4.88 -1.60 -0.91
N HIS A 194 4.44 -0.71 -1.81
CA HIS A 194 5.27 0.39 -2.27
C HIS A 194 5.63 1.35 -1.13
N ARG A 195 4.66 1.74 -0.29
CA ARG A 195 4.95 2.54 0.92
C ARG A 195 6.01 1.88 1.79
N VAL A 196 5.95 0.56 1.96
CA VAL A 196 6.99 -0.21 2.68
C VAL A 196 8.34 -0.05 1.97
N ASP A 197 8.41 -0.35 0.67
CA ASP A 197 9.66 -0.24 -0.10
C ASP A 197 10.31 1.15 0.02
N GLY A 198 9.53 2.22 -0.08
CA GLY A 198 10.05 3.59 0.04
C GLY A 198 10.53 3.94 1.46
N ASN A 199 9.75 3.59 2.49
CA ASN A 199 10.17 3.80 3.89
C ASN A 199 11.43 3.00 4.24
N MET A 200 11.50 1.74 3.81
CA MET A 200 12.65 0.90 4.12
C MET A 200 13.90 1.33 3.37
N GLN A 201 13.76 1.87 2.15
CA GLN A 201 14.87 2.53 1.45
C GLN A 201 15.32 3.82 2.12
N TYR A 202 14.41 4.61 2.69
CA TYR A 202 14.80 5.78 3.49
C TYR A 202 15.60 5.37 4.74
N VAL A 203 15.20 4.28 5.40
CA VAL A 203 15.87 3.79 6.61
C VAL A 203 17.22 3.14 6.31
N TYR A 204 17.30 2.24 5.33
CA TYR A 204 18.47 1.40 5.08
C TYR A 204 19.32 1.84 3.88
N GLY A 205 18.85 2.81 3.10
CA GLY A 205 19.46 3.23 1.84
C GLY A 205 18.86 2.51 0.62
N THR A 206 19.31 2.91 -0.56
CA THR A 206 18.89 2.32 -1.83
C THR A 206 19.04 0.81 -1.81
N ARG A 207 18.01 0.09 -2.28
CA ARG A 207 18.05 -1.36 -2.38
C ARG A 207 19.11 -1.79 -3.40
N LEU A 208 20.02 -2.66 -2.97
CA LEU A 208 21.04 -3.27 -3.82
C LEU A 208 20.86 -4.80 -3.84
N PRO A 209 21.28 -5.49 -4.92
CA PRO A 209 21.21 -6.94 -5.03
C PRO A 209 22.32 -7.63 -4.22
N ASP A 210 22.37 -7.35 -2.91
CA ASP A 210 23.36 -7.90 -1.99
C ASP A 210 22.75 -8.11 -0.58
N GLU A 211 23.59 -8.39 0.42
CA GLU A 211 23.16 -8.58 1.81
C GLU A 211 23.78 -7.53 2.76
N THR A 212 24.19 -6.38 2.23
CA THR A 212 24.91 -5.34 3.00
C THR A 212 24.03 -4.69 4.06
N THR A 213 22.71 -4.68 3.86
CA THR A 213 21.73 -4.17 4.82
C THR A 213 20.65 -5.22 5.10
N PRO A 214 19.99 -5.16 6.27
CA PRO A 214 18.82 -5.99 6.55
C PRO A 214 17.73 -5.88 5.49
N TRP A 215 17.50 -4.68 4.94
CA TRP A 215 16.53 -4.47 3.87
C TRP A 215 16.95 -5.15 2.56
N ASN A 216 18.22 -5.05 2.16
CA ASN A 216 18.70 -5.73 0.96
C ASN A 216 18.52 -7.24 1.09
N ARG A 217 18.87 -7.83 2.25
CA ARG A 217 18.66 -9.26 2.50
C ARG A 217 17.18 -9.65 2.48
N PHE A 218 16.29 -8.83 3.06
CA PHE A 218 14.85 -9.06 3.03
C PHE A 218 14.32 -9.02 1.59
N ALA A 219 14.73 -8.03 0.81
CA ALA A 219 14.19 -7.80 -0.52
C ALA A 219 14.91 -8.56 -1.65
N LEU A 220 15.90 -9.40 -1.31
CA LEU A 220 16.77 -10.07 -2.26
C LEU A 220 16.01 -11.11 -3.08
N LEU A 221 16.17 -11.08 -4.40
CA LEU A 221 15.61 -12.09 -5.29
C LEU A 221 16.65 -13.19 -5.52
N ASP A 222 16.21 -14.45 -5.57
CA ASP A 222 17.11 -15.58 -5.82
C ASP A 222 17.81 -15.44 -7.18
N ARG A 223 17.17 -14.83 -8.18
CA ARG A 223 17.79 -14.60 -9.50
C ARG A 223 19.00 -13.67 -9.45
N ASP A 224 19.08 -12.78 -8.47
CA ASP A 224 20.14 -11.77 -8.37
C ASP A 224 21.38 -12.36 -7.67
N VAL A 225 21.15 -13.18 -6.63
CA VAL A 225 22.18 -13.95 -5.92
C VAL A 225 21.66 -15.37 -5.68
N PRO A 226 21.91 -16.31 -6.60
CA PRO A 226 21.39 -17.67 -6.52
C PRO A 226 21.73 -18.37 -5.21
N GLY A 227 20.73 -18.96 -4.57
CA GLY A 227 20.88 -19.63 -3.28
C GLY A 227 20.68 -18.72 -2.07
N ARG A 228 20.44 -17.42 -2.28
CA ARG A 228 20.42 -16.39 -1.22
C ARG A 228 19.12 -15.60 -1.17
N GLY A 229 18.02 -16.14 -1.69
CA GLY A 229 16.73 -15.44 -1.75
C GLY A 229 16.23 -14.93 -0.39
N GLY A 230 15.62 -13.75 -0.38
CA GLY A 230 14.87 -13.15 0.72
C GLY A 230 13.36 -13.39 0.57
N CYS A 231 12.57 -12.38 0.89
CA CYS A 231 11.11 -12.32 0.70
C CYS A 231 10.70 -11.77 -0.68
N GLY A 232 11.55 -10.93 -1.30
CA GLY A 232 11.17 -10.17 -2.49
C GLY A 232 10.70 -8.76 -2.15
N ASN A 233 9.95 -8.12 -3.04
CA ASN A 233 9.54 -6.71 -2.91
C ASN A 233 8.09 -6.52 -3.38
N ALA A 234 7.62 -5.26 -3.40
CA ALA A 234 6.27 -4.94 -3.84
C ALA A 234 5.92 -5.63 -5.16
N HIS A 235 6.77 -5.51 -6.20
CA HIS A 235 6.52 -6.08 -7.52
C HIS A 235 6.82 -7.58 -7.61
N LEU A 236 7.96 -8.02 -7.06
CA LEU A 236 8.55 -9.31 -7.41
C LEU A 236 8.69 -10.23 -6.21
N ALA A 237 8.09 -11.43 -6.30
CA ALA A 237 8.36 -12.52 -5.38
C ALA A 237 9.81 -13.01 -5.49
N VAL A 238 10.33 -13.63 -4.42
CA VAL A 238 11.73 -14.11 -4.35
C VAL A 238 12.14 -14.99 -5.54
N ASN A 239 11.20 -15.75 -6.11
CA ASN A 239 11.42 -16.68 -7.22
C ASN A 239 11.04 -16.12 -8.60
N ALA A 240 10.76 -14.81 -8.71
CA ALA A 240 10.40 -14.16 -9.96
C ALA A 240 11.47 -14.38 -11.05
N ALA A 241 11.03 -14.66 -12.27
CA ALA A 241 11.89 -14.87 -13.42
C ALA A 241 12.54 -13.56 -13.89
N PRO A 242 13.76 -13.59 -14.46
CA PRO A 242 14.38 -12.40 -15.05
C PRO A 242 13.49 -11.72 -16.09
N GLY A 243 13.30 -10.41 -15.99
CA GLY A 243 12.49 -9.62 -16.94
C GLY A 243 10.98 -9.81 -16.83
N ALA A 244 10.50 -10.63 -15.89
CA ALA A 244 9.07 -10.78 -15.60
C ALA A 244 8.70 -9.87 -14.43
N ASP A 245 7.98 -8.79 -14.72
CA ASP A 245 7.38 -7.94 -13.70
C ASP A 245 6.09 -8.60 -13.16
N TYR A 246 5.77 -8.37 -11.89
CA TYR A 246 4.61 -8.99 -11.21
C TYR A 246 4.58 -10.53 -11.21
N ASP A 247 5.73 -11.20 -11.35
CA ASP A 247 5.83 -12.66 -11.39
C ASP A 247 5.69 -13.30 -9.99
N ARG A 248 4.45 -13.30 -9.48
CA ARG A 248 4.06 -13.82 -8.15
C ARG A 248 3.54 -15.26 -8.21
N GLU A 249 3.26 -15.79 -9.38
CA GLU A 249 2.64 -17.11 -9.55
C GLU A 249 3.66 -18.18 -10.01
N ASN A 250 4.95 -17.83 -10.01
CA ASN A 250 6.01 -18.70 -10.50
C ASN A 250 6.11 -20.00 -9.66
N PRO A 251 6.02 -21.20 -10.27
CA PRO A 251 6.12 -22.46 -9.55
C PRO A 251 7.57 -22.89 -9.26
N ARG A 252 8.57 -22.16 -9.76
CA ARG A 252 9.99 -22.46 -9.53
C ARG A 252 10.29 -22.42 -8.03
N THR A 253 10.82 -23.53 -7.52
CA THR A 253 11.31 -23.62 -6.15
C THR A 253 12.70 -23.00 -6.04
N VAL A 254 12.88 -22.13 -5.05
CA VAL A 254 14.16 -21.50 -4.70
C VAL A 254 14.35 -21.52 -3.18
N PRO A 255 15.59 -21.56 -2.68
CA PRO A 255 15.86 -21.35 -1.27
C PRO A 255 15.59 -19.90 -0.89
N SER A 256 14.79 -19.70 0.16
CA SER A 256 14.44 -18.38 0.70
C SER A 256 14.69 -18.31 2.20
N SER A 257 15.30 -17.21 2.65
CA SER A 257 15.46 -16.84 4.05
C SER A 257 14.25 -16.09 4.62
N CYS A 258 13.19 -15.89 3.83
CA CYS A 258 12.05 -15.08 4.26
C CYS A 258 11.41 -15.54 5.59
N PRO A 259 11.14 -16.85 5.81
CA PRO A 259 10.61 -17.30 7.09
C PRO A 259 11.50 -16.96 8.30
N ASP A 260 12.82 -16.84 8.11
CA ASP A 260 13.76 -16.49 9.18
C ASP A 260 13.61 -15.03 9.63
N PHE A 261 13.07 -14.13 8.79
CA PHE A 261 12.82 -12.73 9.15
C PHE A 261 11.76 -12.54 10.24
N LEU A 262 10.92 -13.55 10.50
CA LEU A 262 10.04 -13.56 11.67
C LEU A 262 10.82 -13.56 13.00
N ASN A 263 12.10 -13.98 12.97
CA ASN A 263 13.01 -13.96 14.11
C ASN A 263 13.86 -12.67 14.21
N TYR A 264 13.74 -11.73 13.27
CA TYR A 264 14.57 -10.52 13.26
C TYR A 264 14.47 -9.77 14.61
N PRO A 265 15.60 -9.34 15.22
CA PRO A 265 16.95 -9.29 14.64
C PRO A 265 17.78 -10.57 14.78
N ASP A 266 17.31 -11.55 15.54
CA ASP A 266 18.05 -12.78 15.87
C ASP A 266 17.87 -13.84 14.77
N LEU A 267 18.26 -13.49 13.55
CA LEU A 267 18.21 -14.37 12.39
C LEU A 267 19.06 -15.62 12.62
N THR A 268 18.50 -16.79 12.32
CA THR A 268 19.17 -18.08 12.50
C THR A 268 20.06 -18.46 11.30
N GLY A 269 19.88 -17.79 10.16
CA GLY A 269 20.51 -18.12 8.89
C GLY A 269 19.82 -19.27 8.15
N THR A 270 18.57 -19.58 8.51
CA THR A 270 17.81 -20.68 7.90
C THR A 270 17.28 -20.30 6.53
N PHE A 271 17.38 -21.24 5.59
CA PHE A 271 16.73 -21.17 4.28
C PHE A 271 15.72 -22.30 4.15
N VAL A 272 14.58 -21.99 3.53
CA VAL A 272 13.53 -22.96 3.20
C VAL A 272 13.31 -22.93 1.70
N ASP A 273 13.28 -24.10 1.08
CA ASP A 273 12.91 -24.25 -0.32
C ASP A 273 11.40 -23.96 -0.47
N LEU A 274 11.06 -22.89 -1.18
CA LEU A 274 9.68 -22.47 -1.40
C LEU A 274 9.43 -22.00 -2.85
N ASN A 275 8.16 -21.95 -3.21
CA ASN A 275 7.66 -21.41 -4.48
C ASN A 275 6.30 -20.72 -4.21
N CYS A 276 5.56 -20.41 -5.28
CA CYS A 276 4.28 -19.72 -5.13
C CYS A 276 3.25 -20.42 -4.24
N SER A 277 3.36 -21.74 -4.03
CA SER A 277 2.45 -22.46 -3.13
C SER A 277 2.54 -21.98 -1.68
N ALA A 278 3.64 -21.34 -1.28
CA ALA A 278 3.78 -20.73 0.05
C ALA A 278 2.78 -19.59 0.30
N TRP A 279 2.24 -19.00 -0.77
CA TRP A 279 1.25 -17.91 -0.73
C TRP A 279 0.03 -18.19 -1.63
N GLY A 280 -0.24 -19.48 -1.91
CA GLY A 280 -1.40 -19.91 -2.69
C GLY A 280 -1.35 -19.55 -4.17
N CYS A 281 -0.20 -19.14 -4.70
CA CYS A 281 0.01 -18.75 -6.10
C CYS A 281 -1.00 -17.68 -6.57
N THR A 282 -1.25 -16.68 -5.73
CA THR A 282 -2.05 -15.51 -6.10
C THR A 282 -1.32 -14.21 -5.75
N THR A 283 -1.64 -13.15 -6.47
CA THR A 283 -1.16 -11.78 -6.20
C THR A 283 -1.46 -11.34 -4.77
N ILE A 284 -2.70 -11.48 -4.33
CA ILE A 284 -3.12 -11.09 -2.97
C ILE A 284 -2.42 -11.93 -1.90
N GLY A 285 -2.37 -13.26 -2.09
CA GLY A 285 -1.70 -14.14 -1.15
C GLY A 285 -0.21 -13.80 -1.02
N TYR A 286 0.47 -13.45 -2.12
CA TYR A 286 1.86 -13.01 -2.06
C TYR A 286 2.04 -11.75 -1.22
N LEU A 287 1.19 -10.74 -1.42
CA LEU A 287 1.28 -9.46 -0.70
C LEU A 287 1.01 -9.65 0.79
N GLU A 288 -0.02 -10.41 1.16
CA GLU A 288 -0.29 -10.78 2.56
C GLU A 288 0.87 -11.56 3.18
N TRP A 289 1.39 -12.56 2.47
CA TRP A 289 2.55 -13.34 2.91
C TRP A 289 3.77 -12.44 3.10
N TRP A 290 4.06 -11.56 2.15
CA TRP A 290 5.21 -10.66 2.19
C TRP A 290 5.10 -9.66 3.35
N LEU A 291 3.94 -9.01 3.52
CA LEU A 291 3.67 -8.10 4.62
C LEU A 291 3.77 -8.81 5.97
N HIS A 292 3.25 -10.04 6.07
CA HIS A 292 3.38 -10.85 7.28
C HIS A 292 4.85 -11.11 7.67
N HIS A 293 5.76 -11.22 6.71
CA HIS A 293 7.18 -11.45 7.03
C HIS A 293 7.94 -10.19 7.46
N LEU A 294 7.32 -9.01 7.43
CA LEU A 294 7.93 -7.81 7.98
C LEU A 294 8.22 -7.97 9.49
N PRO A 295 9.45 -7.67 9.94
CA PRO A 295 9.84 -7.74 11.34
C PRO A 295 8.96 -6.93 12.29
N ARG A 296 8.66 -7.52 13.45
CA ARG A 296 7.74 -6.95 14.46
C ARG A 296 8.27 -7.01 15.89
N SER A 297 9.52 -7.45 16.06
CA SER A 297 10.15 -7.61 17.36
C SER A 297 10.43 -6.26 18.01
N THR A 298 10.37 -6.19 19.34
CA THR A 298 10.71 -4.98 20.08
C THR A 298 12.22 -4.73 20.12
N GLY A 299 12.63 -3.53 20.48
CA GLY A 299 14.04 -3.18 20.70
C GLY A 299 14.71 -2.56 19.47
N ARG A 300 16.04 -2.49 19.54
CA ARG A 300 16.87 -1.91 18.49
C ARG A 300 18.11 -2.75 18.24
N THR A 301 18.53 -2.79 16.98
CA THR A 301 19.78 -3.40 16.50
C THR A 301 20.46 -2.38 15.61
N ASP A 302 21.75 -2.13 15.84
CA ASP A 302 22.54 -1.14 15.09
C ASP A 302 21.88 0.25 15.00
N GLY A 303 21.24 0.66 16.10
CA GLY A 303 20.55 1.95 16.21
C GLY A 303 19.18 2.01 15.51
N LYS A 304 18.74 0.95 14.82
CA LYS A 304 17.46 0.87 14.11
C LYS A 304 16.45 0.01 14.88
N LEU A 305 15.17 0.29 14.74
CA LEU A 305 14.07 -0.43 15.36
C LEU A 305 13.97 -1.83 14.77
N ASN A 306 13.75 -2.81 15.64
CA ASN A 306 13.52 -4.19 15.22
C ASN A 306 12.12 -4.40 14.63
N ASN A 307 11.16 -3.54 14.99
CA ASN A 307 9.81 -3.54 14.43
C ASN A 307 9.76 -2.59 13.24
N TRP A 308 9.70 -3.15 12.03
CA TRP A 308 9.72 -2.37 10.79
C TRP A 308 8.39 -1.67 10.53
N TRP A 309 7.28 -2.18 11.07
CA TRP A 309 5.97 -1.48 10.97
C TRP A 309 6.00 -0.09 11.59
N ALA A 310 6.86 0.14 12.59
CA ALA A 310 7.06 1.47 13.15
C ALA A 310 7.65 2.46 12.13
N TYR A 311 8.48 2.00 11.19
CA TYR A 311 8.96 2.83 10.11
C TYR A 311 7.86 3.10 9.09
N VAL A 312 7.14 2.06 8.69
CA VAL A 312 6.09 2.15 7.67
C VAL A 312 4.95 3.08 8.10
N ILE A 313 4.56 3.04 9.37
CA ILE A 313 3.37 3.74 9.89
C ILE A 313 3.72 5.07 10.58
N HIS A 314 4.94 5.20 11.14
CA HIS A 314 5.29 6.28 12.06
C HIS A 314 6.63 6.97 11.80
N LEU A 315 7.22 6.92 10.59
CA LEU A 315 8.45 7.69 10.40
C LEU A 315 8.16 9.20 10.55
N HIS A 316 8.67 9.73 11.68
CA HIS A 316 8.48 11.07 12.23
C HIS A 316 9.81 11.82 12.22
#